data_AF-A0A433SK32-F1
#
_entry.id   AF-A0A433SK32-F1
#
_cell.length_a   1.000
_cell.length_b   1.000
_cell.length_c   1.000
_cell.angle_alpha   90.00
_cell.angle_beta   90.00
_cell.angle_gamma   90.00
#
_symmetry.space_group_name_H-M   'P 1'
#
loop_
_entity.id
_entity.type
_entity.pdbx_description
1 polymer ?
#
loop_
_entity_poly.entity_id
_entity_poly.type
_entity_poly.pdbx_seq_one_letter_code
_entity_poly.pdbx_strand_id
1 'polypeptide(L)'
;MDWFRADNVLKSCWSDLEFGPHLIFRVEGDAGIKRHFFMARNYGGCPNDAGWVVVADGTPGPCPWEKSDAYPLIKFAAGPTSEKFSQGALEADAVVVFLKYKKL
;
A
#
# COMPACT_ATOMS: atom_id res chain seq x y z
N MET A 1 19.47 6.47 1.07
CA MET A 1 18.51 7.15 1.97
C MET A 1 17.13 6.70 1.53
N ASP A 2 16.42 5.96 2.38
CA ASP A 2 15.08 5.49 2.07
C ASP A 2 14.09 6.29 2.91
N TRP A 3 13.43 7.24 2.25
CA TRP A 3 12.52 8.18 2.92
C TRP A 3 11.16 7.52 3.21
N PHE A 4 10.78 6.49 2.45
CA PHE A 4 9.48 5.83 2.55
C PHE A 4 9.60 4.55 3.37
N ARG A 5 9.68 4.71 4.70
CA ARG A 5 9.80 3.62 5.68
C ARG A 5 8.86 3.87 6.85
N ALA A 6 8.42 2.78 7.49
CA ALA A 6 7.55 2.83 8.66
C ALA A 6 8.12 3.75 9.77
N ASP A 7 9.40 3.60 10.09
CA ASP A 7 10.08 4.39 11.14
C ASP A 7 10.13 5.91 10.86
N ASN A 8 9.90 6.33 9.60
CA ASN A 8 9.90 7.73 9.21
C ASN A 8 8.48 8.35 9.21
N VAL A 9 7.44 7.58 9.55
CA VAL A 9 6.06 8.07 9.59
C VAL A 9 5.85 8.94 10.82
N LEU A 10 5.55 10.23 10.60
CA LEU A 10 5.27 11.17 11.70
C LEU A 10 3.78 11.22 12.08
N LYS A 11 2.90 10.93 11.12
CA LYS A 11 1.44 10.96 11.29
C LYS A 11 0.78 10.07 10.24
N SER A 12 -0.27 9.38 10.65
CA SER A 12 -1.11 8.54 9.79
C SER A 12 -2.58 8.70 10.16
N CYS A 13 -3.49 8.47 9.21
CA CYS A 13 -4.91 8.28 9.50
C CYS A 13 -5.22 6.85 9.98
N TRP A 14 -4.32 5.89 9.68
CA TRP A 14 -4.44 4.51 10.14
C TRP A 14 -3.76 4.33 11.49
N SER A 15 -4.53 4.00 12.52
CA SER A 15 -4.06 3.89 13.90
C SER A 15 -3.17 2.68 14.16
N ASP A 16 -3.33 1.62 13.36
CA ASP A 16 -2.51 0.41 13.44
C ASP A 16 -1.23 0.50 12.59
N LEU A 17 -1.01 1.60 11.86
CA LEU A 17 0.20 1.74 11.04
C LEU A 17 1.47 1.91 11.90
N GLU A 18 1.39 2.52 13.08
CA GLU A 18 2.57 2.74 13.92
C GLU A 18 3.03 1.45 14.62
N PHE A 19 2.09 0.61 15.06
CA PHE A 19 2.37 -0.57 15.90
C PHE A 19 2.13 -1.91 15.20
N GLY A 20 1.52 -1.90 14.02
CA GLY A 20 1.22 -3.10 13.25
C GLY A 20 2.48 -3.71 12.62
N PRO A 21 2.44 -5.00 12.25
CA PRO A 21 3.55 -5.60 11.51
C PRO A 21 3.66 -4.97 10.12
N HIS A 22 4.87 -4.62 9.70
CA HIS A 22 5.16 -4.09 8.36
C HIS A 22 5.90 -5.14 7.52
N LEU A 23 5.16 -6.07 6.91
CA LEU A 23 5.79 -7.07 6.04
C LEU A 23 6.51 -6.40 4.86
N ILE A 24 5.87 -5.38 4.26
CA ILE A 24 6.45 -4.56 3.19
C ILE A 24 6.07 -3.10 3.45
N PHE A 25 7.07 -2.22 3.43
CA PHE A 25 6.88 -0.77 3.50
C PHE A 25 8.00 -0.11 2.69
N ARG A 26 7.82 -0.04 1.37
CA ARG A 26 8.83 0.49 0.43
C ARG A 26 8.19 0.84 -0.91
N VAL A 27 8.77 1.81 -1.63
CA VAL A 27 8.28 2.24 -2.95
C VAL A 27 8.36 1.12 -3.98
N GLU A 28 9.47 0.36 -3.99
CA GLU A 28 9.63 -0.78 -4.90
C GLU A 28 8.57 -1.87 -4.66
N GLY A 29 8.11 -2.02 -3.42
CA GLY A 29 7.14 -3.01 -2.98
C GLY A 29 7.58 -4.46 -3.26
N ASP A 30 6.66 -5.28 -3.76
CA ASP A 30 6.91 -6.65 -4.23
C ASP A 30 6.96 -6.67 -5.76
N ALA A 31 8.08 -6.21 -6.30
CA ALA A 31 8.25 -5.95 -7.72
C ALA A 31 8.10 -7.20 -8.61
N GLY A 32 8.37 -8.40 -8.07
CA GLY A 32 8.21 -9.66 -8.80
C GLY A 32 6.76 -9.93 -9.23
N ILE A 33 5.79 -9.39 -8.49
CA ILE A 33 4.36 -9.48 -8.77
C ILE A 33 3.70 -8.12 -9.00
N LYS A 34 4.49 -7.08 -9.31
CA LYS A 34 4.03 -5.73 -9.69
C LYS A 34 3.20 -5.01 -8.62
N ARG A 35 3.49 -5.25 -7.34
CA ARG A 35 2.94 -4.46 -6.23
C ARG A 35 3.95 -3.38 -5.86
N HIS A 36 3.71 -2.14 -6.23
CA HIS A 36 4.54 -0.97 -5.94
C HIS A 36 3.87 -0.05 -4.92
N PHE A 37 4.61 0.94 -4.41
CA PHE A 37 4.17 1.84 -3.32
C PHE A 37 3.40 1.07 -2.25
N PHE A 38 4.04 0.02 -1.74
CA PHE A 38 3.32 -1.03 -1.04
C PHE A 38 3.56 -0.94 0.46
N MET A 39 2.47 -0.74 1.20
CA MET A 39 2.41 -0.81 2.65
C MET A 39 1.56 -2.03 3.02
N ALA A 40 2.21 -3.18 3.12
CA ALA A 40 1.60 -4.46 3.42
C ALA A 40 1.75 -4.80 4.90
N ARG A 41 0.65 -5.17 5.54
CA ARG A 41 0.66 -5.70 6.89
C ARG A 41 1.10 -7.16 6.91
N ASN A 42 0.52 -7.97 6.03
CA ASN A 42 0.81 -9.39 5.94
C ASN A 42 0.43 -9.97 4.56
N TYR A 43 1.04 -11.13 4.25
CA TYR A 43 0.52 -12.07 3.28
C TYR A 43 -0.21 -13.21 3.99
N GLY A 44 -1.34 -13.62 3.43
CA GLY A 44 -2.17 -14.70 3.98
C GLY A 44 -2.85 -15.52 2.89
N GLY A 45 -2.37 -15.38 1.65
CA GLY A 45 -3.08 -15.78 0.44
C GLY A 45 -4.05 -14.69 -0.01
N CYS A 46 -4.43 -14.71 -1.29
CA CYS A 46 -5.18 -13.61 -1.92
C CYS A 46 -6.41 -13.09 -1.13
N PRO A 47 -7.24 -13.93 -0.48
CA PRO A 47 -8.37 -13.44 0.32
C PRO A 47 -8.00 -12.81 1.68
N ASN A 48 -6.75 -12.92 2.11
CA ASN A 48 -6.24 -12.47 3.42
C ASN A 48 -5.00 -11.56 3.33
N ASP A 49 -4.49 -11.31 2.12
CA ASP A 49 -3.50 -10.27 1.88
C ASP A 49 -4.09 -8.93 2.33
N ALA A 50 -3.40 -8.28 3.27
CA ALA A 50 -3.90 -7.10 3.95
C ALA A 50 -2.81 -6.05 4.12
N GLY A 51 -3.22 -4.78 4.15
CA GLY A 51 -2.33 -3.65 4.30
C GLY A 51 -3.08 -2.33 4.25
N TRP A 52 -2.33 -1.26 3.99
CA TRP A 52 -2.83 0.11 4.02
C TRP A 52 -2.92 0.72 2.62
N VAL A 53 -1.95 0.47 1.76
CA VAL A 53 -1.99 0.89 0.35
C VAL A 53 -1.15 -0.04 -0.52
N VAL A 54 -1.58 -0.24 -1.76
CA VAL A 54 -0.85 -0.94 -2.83
C VAL A 54 -1.15 -0.27 -4.16
N VAL A 55 -0.11 -0.07 -4.96
CA VAL A 55 -0.22 0.31 -6.38
C VAL A 55 0.14 -0.91 -7.21
N ALA A 56 -0.85 -1.58 -7.77
CA ALA A 56 -0.68 -2.77 -8.59
C ALA A 56 -0.58 -2.39 -10.08
N ASP A 57 0.56 -2.68 -10.72
CA ASP A 57 0.87 -2.28 -12.10
C ASP A 57 0.64 -3.40 -13.12
N GLY A 58 -0.33 -4.28 -12.87
CA GLY A 58 -0.79 -5.30 -13.81
C GLY A 58 -0.16 -6.68 -13.65
N THR A 59 -0.09 -7.43 -14.74
CA THR A 59 0.42 -8.81 -14.72
C THR A 59 1.93 -8.83 -14.41
N PRO A 60 2.40 -9.72 -13.53
CA PRO A 60 1.84 -11.02 -13.22
C PRO A 60 1.18 -11.15 -11.82
N GLY A 61 0.59 -10.08 -11.25
CA GLY A 61 -0.06 -10.15 -9.93
C GLY A 61 -0.96 -11.41 -9.78
N PRO A 62 -0.67 -12.33 -8.84
CA PRO A 62 -1.32 -13.65 -8.79
C PRO A 62 -2.76 -13.59 -8.27
N CYS A 63 -3.18 -12.49 -7.65
CA CYS A 63 -4.45 -12.41 -6.95
C CYS A 63 -5.56 -11.77 -7.79
N PRO A 64 -6.81 -12.23 -7.65
CA PRO A 64 -7.96 -11.62 -8.32
C PRO A 64 -8.16 -10.14 -7.97
N TRP A 65 -7.84 -9.73 -6.73
CA TRP A 65 -7.96 -8.33 -6.31
C TRP A 65 -6.96 -7.38 -6.97
N GLU A 66 -5.96 -7.92 -7.68
CA GLU A 66 -4.98 -7.14 -8.46
C GLU A 66 -5.42 -6.93 -9.92
N LYS A 67 -6.55 -7.53 -10.34
CA LYS A 67 -7.00 -7.51 -11.72
C LYS A 67 -7.93 -6.33 -11.96
N SER A 68 -7.55 -5.51 -12.92
CA SER A 68 -8.34 -4.39 -13.43
C SER A 68 -8.18 -4.29 -14.94
N ASP A 69 -9.14 -3.66 -15.61
CA ASP A 69 -9.06 -3.29 -17.03
C ASP A 69 -8.18 -2.05 -17.25
N ALA A 70 -7.90 -1.28 -16.18
CA ALA A 70 -7.06 -0.10 -16.19
C ALA A 70 -5.99 -0.18 -15.10
N TYR A 71 -4.76 0.21 -15.43
CA TYR A 71 -3.62 0.27 -14.52
C TYR A 71 -2.99 1.67 -14.52
N PRO A 72 -2.35 2.09 -13.42
CA PRO A 72 -2.19 1.35 -12.16
C PRO A 72 -3.51 1.18 -11.39
N LEU A 73 -3.70 0.04 -10.74
CA LEU A 73 -4.78 -0.18 -9.78
C LEU A 73 -4.29 0.23 -8.40
N ILE A 74 -4.86 1.28 -7.83
CA ILE A 74 -4.46 1.79 -6.52
C ILE A 74 -5.51 1.37 -5.51
N LYS A 75 -5.16 0.44 -4.62
CA LYS A 75 -6.03 0.04 -3.50
C LYS A 75 -5.52 0.58 -2.19
N PHE A 76 -6.42 1.03 -1.33
CA PHE A 76 -6.09 1.56 -0.01
C PHE A 76 -7.13 1.14 1.04
N ALA A 77 -6.70 1.05 2.29
CA ALA A 77 -7.61 0.80 3.41
C ALA A 77 -8.45 2.04 3.70
N ALA A 78 -9.76 1.94 3.54
CA ALA A 78 -10.68 3.06 3.71
C ALA A 78 -11.06 3.28 5.18
N GLY A 79 -11.03 2.21 5.98
CA GLY A 79 -11.21 2.26 7.42
C GLY A 79 -10.04 2.86 8.21
N PRO A 80 -10.14 2.89 9.55
CA PRO A 80 -9.12 3.46 10.43
C PRO A 80 -7.89 2.55 10.63
N THR A 81 -7.89 1.35 10.05
CA THR A 81 -6.81 0.36 10.20
C THR A 81 -6.52 -0.30 8.85
N SER A 82 -5.48 -1.14 8.78
CA SER A 82 -5.26 -2.01 7.63
C SER A 82 -6.50 -2.85 7.28
N GLU A 83 -6.65 -3.14 5.99
CA GLU A 83 -7.77 -3.90 5.45
C GLU A 83 -7.28 -4.96 4.46
N LYS A 84 -8.11 -5.99 4.26
CA LYS A 84 -7.91 -6.98 3.21
C LYS A 84 -8.16 -6.33 1.86
N PHE A 85 -7.21 -6.48 0.92
CA PHE A 85 -7.32 -5.86 -0.40
C PHE A 85 -8.46 -6.42 -1.25
N SER A 86 -8.91 -7.65 -0.96
CA SER A 86 -10.02 -8.31 -1.64
C SER A 86 -11.40 -7.98 -1.08
N GLN A 87 -11.52 -7.19 0.00
CA GLN A 87 -12.80 -6.97 0.68
C GLN A 87 -12.98 -5.52 1.16
N GLY A 88 -12.15 -5.06 2.09
CA GLY A 88 -12.33 -3.75 2.74
C GLY A 88 -11.74 -2.60 1.94
N ALA A 89 -10.63 -2.84 1.24
CA ALA A 89 -9.92 -1.80 0.52
C ALA A 89 -10.74 -1.21 -0.64
N LEU A 90 -10.72 0.12 -0.75
CA LEU A 90 -11.30 0.86 -1.87
C LEU A 90 -10.22 1.22 -2.90
N GLU A 91 -10.68 1.72 -4.05
CA GLU A 91 -9.81 2.15 -5.15
C GLU A 91 -9.66 3.66 -5.17
N ALA A 92 -8.46 4.15 -5.50
CA ALA A 92 -8.14 5.57 -5.60
C ALA A 92 -7.66 5.92 -7.01
N ASP A 93 -7.87 7.18 -7.41
CA ASP A 93 -7.42 7.68 -8.71
C ASP A 93 -5.93 8.08 -8.73
N ALA A 94 -5.35 8.41 -7.58
CA ALA A 94 -3.97 8.91 -7.49
C ALA A 94 -3.31 8.68 -6.12
N VAL A 95 -1.97 8.53 -6.14
CA VAL A 95 -1.09 8.68 -4.98
C VAL A 95 -0.31 9.98 -5.13
N VAL A 96 -0.33 10.82 -4.08
CA VAL A 96 0.36 12.12 -4.09
C VAL A 96 1.56 12.10 -3.15
N VAL A 97 2.75 12.35 -3.69
CA VAL A 97 3.98 12.61 -2.91
C VAL A 97 4.31 14.09 -3.05
N PHE A 98 4.37 14.82 -1.95
CA PHE A 98 4.68 16.25 -1.95
C PHE A 98 5.90 16.56 -1.09
N LEU A 99 6.70 17.53 -1.53
CA LEU A 99 7.84 18.05 -0.78
C LEU A 99 7.47 19.41 -0.18
N LYS A 100 7.53 19.51 1.15
CA LYS A 100 7.41 20.78 1.86
C LYS A 100 8.78 21.20 2.35
N TYR A 101 9.23 22.38 1.93
CA TYR A 101 10.47 22.98 2.42
C TYR A 101 10.15 24.24 3.22
N LYS A 102 11.00 24.56 4.21
CA LYS A 102 11.08 25.90 4.79
C LYS A 102 12.30 26.57 4.15
N LYS A 103 12.17 27.81 3.70
CA LYS A 103 13.35 28.65 3.45
C LYS A 103 14.06 28.83 4.79
N LEU A 104 15.36 28.54 4.82
CA LEU A 104 16.24 28.85 5.94
C LEU A 104 16.35 30.37 6.09
#